data_AF-A0A6I4MSV3-F1
#
_entry.id   AF-A0A6I4MSV3-F1
#
_cell.length_a   1.000
_cell.length_b   1.000
_cell.length_c   1.000
_cell.angle_alpha   90.00
_cell.angle_beta   90.00
_cell.angle_gamma   90.00
#
_symmetry.space_group_name_H-M   'P 1'
#
loop_
_entity.id
_entity.type
_entity.pdbx_description
1 polymer ?
#
loop_
_entity_poly.entity_id
_entity_poly.type
_entity_poly.pdbx_seq_one_letter_code
_entity_poly.pdbx_strand_id
1 'polypeptide(L)'
;MTTRRTFHTSLLLTYQEGQRVFFVRDSERTPLTVQKVGYDATGRHPVVFFEAPDKPPSAYPHHLAHVDEALRPTLVQLELSHRELAGQVNAHTAGCSFCRREHVWWGTALRCLEGKRLIDAVGQVLYYRDNIEPWLTGKPVDPARLSNGQPVTVRPHDGPELDACVSRIATGIGWHEPGEGGLILVRPTNDQAPALYPIQQVFHRP
;
A
#
# COMPACT_ATOMS: atom_id res chain seq x y z
N MET A 1 25.93 11.35 26.95
CA MET A 1 26.13 11.34 25.48
C MET A 1 25.40 10.15 24.91
N THR A 2 24.18 10.35 24.42
CA THR A 2 23.33 9.28 23.89
C THR A 2 23.74 9.04 22.44
N THR A 3 24.42 7.93 22.17
CA THR A 3 24.68 7.45 20.80
C THR A 3 23.36 7.37 20.05
N ARG A 4 23.14 8.31 19.12
CA ARG A 4 22.12 8.17 18.07
C ARG A 4 22.49 6.89 17.31
N ARG A 5 21.82 5.79 17.62
CA ARG A 5 21.78 4.64 16.72
C ARG A 5 21.11 5.14 15.44
N THR A 6 21.92 5.44 14.43
CA THR A 6 21.44 5.54 13.06
C THR A 6 20.90 4.16 12.71
N PHE A 7 19.58 4.03 12.75
CA PHE A 7 18.90 2.88 12.17
C PHE A 7 19.15 2.94 10.66
N HIS A 8 20.13 2.16 10.18
CA HIS A 8 20.25 1.86 8.76
C HIS A 8 19.19 0.83 8.41
N THR A 9 17.95 1.29 8.32
CA THR A 9 16.85 0.52 7.76
C THR A 9 16.92 0.68 6.25
N SER A 10 17.17 -0.40 5.52
CA SER A 10 16.84 -0.45 4.09
C SER A 10 15.32 -0.53 3.94
N LEU A 11 14.63 0.57 4.26
CA LEU A 11 13.21 0.71 3.99
C LEU A 11 13.04 0.71 2.47
N LEU A 12 12.41 -0.33 1.92
CA LEU A 12 12.23 -0.50 0.47
C LEU A 12 11.49 0.64 -0.23
N LEU A 13 10.71 1.41 0.52
CA LEU A 13 9.93 2.54 0.02
C LEU A 13 10.61 3.87 0.39
N THR A 14 11.91 3.97 0.12
CA THR A 14 12.67 5.21 0.26
C THR A 14 13.07 5.74 -1.10
N TYR A 15 12.85 7.03 -1.30
CA TYR A 15 13.19 7.73 -2.53
C TYR A 15 14.25 8.78 -2.24
N GLN A 16 15.34 8.76 -2.99
CA GLN A 16 16.43 9.72 -2.87
C GLN A 16 16.20 10.91 -3.78
N GLU A 17 16.75 12.06 -3.41
CA GLU A 17 16.78 13.25 -4.24
C GLU A 17 17.35 12.94 -5.63
N GLY A 18 16.74 13.51 -6.67
CA GLY A 18 17.10 13.29 -8.07
C GLY A 18 16.51 12.02 -8.70
N GLN A 19 15.96 11.07 -7.91
CA GLN A 19 15.32 9.90 -8.48
C GLN A 19 14.01 10.26 -9.21
N ARG A 20 13.69 9.50 -10.25
CA ARG A 20 12.46 9.66 -11.03
C ARG A 20 11.40 8.65 -10.58
N VAL A 21 10.24 9.17 -10.23
CA VAL A 21 9.08 8.39 -9.76
C VAL A 21 7.83 8.79 -10.54
N PHE A 22 6.74 8.04 -10.40
CA PHE A 22 5.42 8.46 -10.84
C PHE A 22 4.36 8.03 -9.81
N PHE A 23 3.22 8.70 -9.83
CA PHE A 23 2.06 8.26 -9.05
C PHE A 23 1.49 7.00 -9.66
N VAL A 24 1.26 5.95 -8.87
CA VAL A 24 0.82 4.65 -9.41
C VAL A 24 -0.55 4.74 -10.11
N ARG A 25 -1.40 5.70 -9.69
CA ARG A 25 -2.69 6.00 -10.31
C ARG A 25 -2.63 6.85 -11.58
N ASP A 26 -1.47 7.42 -11.91
CA ASP A 26 -1.32 8.17 -13.15
C ASP A 26 -1.22 7.19 -14.33
N SER A 27 -2.26 7.15 -15.16
CA SER A 27 -2.32 6.29 -16.36
C SER A 27 -1.19 6.60 -17.33
N GLU A 28 -0.81 7.87 -17.45
CA GLU A 28 0.29 8.33 -18.32
C GLU A 28 1.67 8.06 -17.71
N ARG A 29 1.71 7.68 -16.42
CA ARG A 29 2.94 7.45 -15.64
C ARG A 29 3.95 8.60 -15.78
N THR A 30 3.44 9.83 -15.83
CA THR A 30 4.23 11.04 -16.04
C THR A 30 5.32 11.13 -14.97
N PRO A 31 6.61 11.09 -15.37
CA PRO A 31 7.72 11.12 -14.42
C PRO A 31 7.80 12.42 -13.62
N LEU A 32 8.17 12.27 -12.35
CA LEU A 32 8.40 13.33 -11.38
C LEU A 32 9.78 13.15 -10.76
N THR A 33 10.50 14.24 -10.55
CA THR A 33 11.82 14.21 -9.91
C THR A 33 11.68 14.49 -8.43
N VAL A 34 12.17 13.55 -7.61
CA VAL A 34 12.18 13.69 -6.15
C VAL A 34 13.12 14.83 -5.77
N GLN A 35 12.59 15.81 -5.04
CA GLN A 35 13.39 16.91 -4.50
C GLN A 35 13.91 16.60 -3.11
N LYS A 36 13.07 16.03 -2.24
CA LYS A 36 13.45 15.65 -0.88
C LYS A 36 12.44 14.68 -0.28
N VAL A 37 12.86 14.03 0.79
CA VAL A 37 11.96 13.29 1.68
C VAL A 37 11.95 13.99 3.04
N GLY A 38 10.74 14.26 3.54
CA GLY A 38 10.52 14.83 4.86
C GLY A 38 9.52 14.01 5.66
N TYR A 39 8.98 14.62 6.70
CA TYR A 39 7.82 14.09 7.40
C TYR A 39 6.65 15.05 7.24
N ASP A 40 5.43 14.50 7.32
CA ASP A 40 4.21 15.28 7.41
C ASP A 40 4.18 16.17 8.68
N ALA A 41 3.15 17.01 8.81
CA ALA A 41 3.02 17.92 9.95
C ALA A 41 2.96 17.19 11.31
N THR A 42 2.52 15.93 11.33
CA THR A 42 2.50 15.12 12.56
C THR A 42 3.87 14.52 12.91
N GLY A 43 4.85 14.63 12.00
CA GLY A 43 6.16 14.00 12.11
C GLY A 43 6.10 12.48 11.98
N ARG A 44 4.95 11.89 11.66
CA ARG A 44 4.71 10.45 11.71
C ARG A 44 4.98 9.78 10.38
N HIS A 45 4.59 10.42 9.29
CA HIS A 45 4.58 9.80 7.98
C HIS A 45 5.70 10.37 7.13
N PRO A 46 6.59 9.54 6.54
CA PRO A 46 7.50 10.03 5.52
C PRO A 46 6.71 10.53 4.32
N VAL A 47 7.12 11.68 3.77
CA VAL A 47 6.49 12.31 2.62
C VAL A 47 7.56 12.64 1.60
N VAL A 48 7.30 12.28 0.34
CA VAL A 48 8.17 12.56 -0.80
C VAL A 48 7.68 13.83 -1.47
N PHE A 49 8.57 14.80 -1.65
CA PHE A 49 8.28 16.09 -2.28
C PHE A 49 8.89 16.15 -3.68
N PHE A 50 8.19 16.79 -4.60
CA PHE A 50 8.60 16.97 -5.98
C PHE A 50 7.95 18.23 -6.56
N GLU A 51 8.54 18.76 -7.63
CA GLU A 51 7.91 19.80 -8.43
C GLU A 51 6.88 19.19 -9.36
N ALA A 52 5.61 19.56 -9.18
CA ALA A 52 4.52 19.18 -10.09
C ALA A 52 3.50 20.34 -10.18
N PRO A 53 3.38 21.02 -11.34
CA PRO A 53 2.41 22.11 -11.51
C PRO A 53 0.97 21.62 -11.42
N ASP A 54 0.69 20.46 -12.03
CA ASP A 54 -0.67 19.93 -12.21
C ASP A 54 -0.99 18.74 -11.29
N LYS A 55 -0.14 18.45 -10.30
CA LYS A 55 -0.33 17.34 -9.35
C LYS A 55 -0.04 17.79 -7.93
N PRO A 56 -0.50 17.06 -6.90
CA PRO A 56 -0.13 17.37 -5.52
C PRO A 56 1.39 17.45 -5.39
N PRO A 57 1.97 18.46 -4.72
CA PRO A 57 3.43 18.68 -4.66
C PRO A 57 4.17 17.65 -3.79
N SER A 58 3.45 16.65 -3.27
CA SER A 58 4.00 15.61 -2.43
C SER A 58 3.09 14.38 -2.40
N ALA A 59 3.65 13.24 -2.01
CA ALA A 59 2.91 11.99 -1.84
C ALA A 59 3.53 11.11 -0.75
N TYR A 60 2.73 10.17 -0.22
CA TYR A 60 3.27 9.12 0.62
C TYR A 60 4.02 8.08 -0.23
N PRO A 61 5.13 7.51 0.27
CA PRO A 61 5.97 6.58 -0.47
C PRO A 61 5.22 5.42 -1.13
N HIS A 62 4.24 4.83 -0.44
CA HIS A 62 3.48 3.67 -0.93
C HIS A 62 2.51 3.97 -2.08
N HIS A 63 2.35 5.23 -2.49
CA HIS A 63 1.58 5.62 -3.68
C HIS A 63 2.46 5.98 -4.89
N LEU A 64 3.78 5.81 -4.75
CA LEU A 64 4.76 6.14 -5.78
C LEU A 64 5.44 4.88 -6.29
N ALA A 65 5.91 4.91 -7.53
CA ALA A 65 6.76 3.85 -8.08
C ALA A 65 7.94 4.46 -8.81
N HIS A 66 9.08 3.77 -8.82
CA HIS A 66 10.22 4.16 -9.65
C HIS A 66 9.86 4.05 -11.12
N VAL A 67 10.29 5.03 -11.92
CA VAL A 67 10.20 4.97 -13.37
C VAL A 67 11.02 3.78 -13.88
N ASP A 68 12.26 3.66 -13.40
CA ASP A 68 13.12 2.49 -13.65
C ASP A 68 12.55 1.25 -12.95
N GLU A 69 12.26 0.21 -13.74
CA GLU A 69 11.68 -1.03 -13.23
C GLU A 69 12.66 -1.82 -12.36
N ALA A 70 13.97 -1.71 -12.62
CA ALA A 70 14.99 -2.42 -11.87
C ALA A 70 15.13 -1.93 -10.42
N LEU A 71 14.66 -0.70 -10.15
CA LEU A 71 14.62 -0.11 -8.82
C LEU A 71 13.33 -0.45 -8.06
N ARG A 72 12.31 -1.02 -8.72
CA ARG A 72 11.05 -1.35 -8.05
C ARG A 72 11.23 -2.54 -7.10
N PRO A 73 10.63 -2.51 -5.89
CA PRO A 73 10.68 -3.64 -4.98
C PRO A 73 10.08 -4.90 -5.61
N THR A 74 10.79 -6.02 -5.51
CA THR A 74 10.22 -7.34 -5.80
C THR A 74 9.36 -7.83 -4.62
N LEU A 75 8.45 -8.78 -4.87
CA LEU A 75 7.66 -9.42 -3.80
C LEU A 75 8.53 -10.03 -2.70
N VAL A 76 9.63 -10.68 -3.07
CA VAL A 76 10.59 -11.26 -2.11
C VAL A 76 11.19 -10.18 -1.22
N GLN A 77 11.62 -9.06 -1.81
CA GLN A 77 12.15 -7.93 -1.04
C GLN A 77 11.07 -7.37 -0.10
N LEU A 78 9.84 -7.16 -0.58
CA LEU A 78 8.73 -6.65 0.22
C LEU A 78 8.41 -7.57 1.42
N GLU A 79 8.43 -8.89 1.22
CA GLU A 79 8.24 -9.85 2.31
C GLU A 79 9.38 -9.83 3.33
N LEU A 80 10.63 -9.71 2.87
CA LEU A 80 11.79 -9.59 3.75
C LEU A 80 11.72 -8.30 4.59
N SER A 81 11.43 -7.15 3.96
CA SER A 81 11.27 -5.89 4.70
C SER A 81 10.10 -5.92 5.67
N HIS A 82 8.99 -6.59 5.32
CA HIS A 82 7.89 -6.79 6.26
C HIS A 82 8.34 -7.56 7.51
N ARG A 83 9.06 -8.67 7.34
CA ARG A 83 9.60 -9.46 8.47
C ARG A 83 10.59 -8.65 9.31
N GLU A 84 11.47 -7.89 8.65
CA GLU A 84 12.43 -7.02 9.34
C GLU A 84 11.73 -5.93 10.16
N LEU A 85 10.75 -5.24 9.58
CA LEU A 85 9.98 -4.21 10.27
C LEU A 85 9.17 -4.78 11.43
N ALA A 86 8.56 -5.95 11.26
CA ALA A 86 7.87 -6.64 12.36
C ALA A 86 8.86 -7.00 13.51
N GLY A 87 10.07 -7.44 13.16
CA GLY A 87 11.15 -7.64 14.14
C GLY A 87 11.56 -6.36 14.87
N GLN A 88 11.63 -5.23 14.16
CA GLN A 88 11.94 -3.93 14.75
C GLN A 88 10.81 -3.43 15.67
N VAL A 89 9.55 -3.63 15.28
CA VAL A 89 8.39 -3.36 16.15
C VAL A 89 8.54 -4.16 17.45
N ASN A 90 8.84 -5.45 17.37
CA ASN A 90 9.08 -6.30 18.55
C ASN A 90 10.23 -5.82 19.44
N ALA A 91 11.38 -5.50 18.83
CA ALA A 91 12.54 -5.01 19.56
C ALA A 91 12.26 -3.66 20.24
N HIS A 92 11.56 -2.76 19.53
CA HIS A 92 11.19 -1.46 20.06
C HIS A 92 10.19 -1.57 21.21
N THR A 93 9.12 -2.37 21.06
CA THR A 93 8.11 -2.54 22.11
C THR A 93 8.69 -3.17 23.37
N ALA A 94 9.63 -4.12 23.24
CA ALA A 94 10.35 -4.69 24.38
C ALA A 94 11.28 -3.69 25.09
N GLY A 95 11.97 -2.83 24.33
CA GLY A 95 12.96 -1.88 24.87
C GLY A 95 12.37 -0.56 25.38
N CYS A 96 11.23 -0.11 24.85
CA CYS A 96 10.66 1.19 25.18
C CYS A 96 9.90 1.17 26.51
N SER A 97 10.32 2.03 27.45
CA SER A 97 9.77 2.10 28.82
C SER A 97 8.27 2.46 28.87
N PHE A 98 7.76 3.10 27.83
CA PHE A 98 6.36 3.48 27.68
C PHE A 98 5.55 2.41 26.92
N CYS A 99 6.10 1.86 25.84
CA CYS A 99 5.44 0.82 25.07
C CYS A 99 5.30 -0.48 25.86
N ARG A 100 6.35 -0.95 26.54
CA ARG A 100 6.38 -2.25 27.25
C ARG A 100 5.35 -2.47 28.36
N ARG A 101 4.57 -1.44 28.73
CA ARG A 101 3.60 -1.47 29.84
C ARG A 101 2.26 -2.09 29.44
N GLU A 102 2.05 -2.43 28.17
CA GLU A 102 0.79 -2.97 27.66
C GLU A 102 0.97 -4.40 27.13
N HIS A 103 -0.03 -5.26 27.35
CA HIS A 103 0.04 -6.68 26.99
C HIS A 103 -0.43 -7.02 25.56
N VAL A 104 -0.92 -6.03 24.78
CA VAL A 104 -1.53 -6.27 23.46
C VAL A 104 -0.65 -5.72 22.33
N TRP A 105 -0.05 -6.64 21.55
CA TRP A 105 0.98 -6.39 20.55
C TRP A 105 0.79 -5.13 19.67
N TRP A 106 -0.40 -4.95 19.08
CA TRP A 106 -0.72 -3.79 18.22
C TRP A 106 -0.95 -2.48 18.99
N GLY A 107 -1.41 -2.54 20.25
CA GLY A 107 -1.60 -1.36 21.10
C GLY A 107 -0.29 -0.82 21.71
N THR A 108 0.73 -1.68 21.82
CA THR A 108 2.03 -1.41 22.45
C THR A 108 2.86 -0.37 21.68
N ALA A 109 2.94 -0.47 20.35
CA ALA A 109 3.80 0.39 19.54
C ALA A 109 3.19 1.78 19.25
N LEU A 110 1.86 1.91 19.26
CA LEU A 110 1.15 3.17 18.94
C LEU A 110 1.27 4.25 20.01
N ARG A 111 2.06 4.02 21.05
CA ARG A 111 2.15 4.88 22.22
C ARG A 111 3.27 5.91 22.13
N CYS A 112 4.31 5.66 21.34
CA CYS A 112 5.32 6.66 21.04
C CYS A 112 5.42 6.92 19.53
N LEU A 113 6.02 8.05 19.15
CA LEU A 113 6.15 8.43 17.74
C LEU A 113 6.91 7.39 16.92
N GLU A 114 7.96 6.80 17.50
CA GLU A 114 8.78 5.79 16.82
C GLU A 114 8.02 4.50 16.56
N GLY A 115 7.33 3.97 17.56
CA GLY A 115 6.50 2.77 17.36
C GLY A 115 5.36 3.01 16.37
N LYS A 116 4.74 4.21 16.34
CA LYS A 116 3.77 4.59 15.31
C LYS A 116 4.40 4.56 13.91
N ARG A 117 5.58 5.16 13.74
CA ARG A 117 6.32 5.16 12.47
C ARG A 117 6.62 3.74 11.98
N LEU A 118 7.05 2.85 12.87
CA LEU A 118 7.33 1.45 12.51
C LEU A 118 6.06 0.69 12.08
N ILE A 119 4.95 0.85 12.80
CA ILE A 119 3.67 0.24 12.42
C ILE A 119 3.17 0.77 11.08
N ASP A 120 3.32 2.07 10.83
CA ASP A 120 2.94 2.63 9.54
C ASP A 120 3.84 2.12 8.42
N ALA A 121 5.15 2.00 8.65
CA ALA A 121 6.06 1.43 7.67
C ALA A 121 5.67 -0.01 7.30
N VAL A 122 5.24 -0.82 8.28
CA VAL A 122 4.65 -2.15 8.03
C VAL A 122 3.42 -2.03 7.12
N GLY A 123 2.48 -1.15 7.48
CA GLY A 123 1.27 -0.90 6.68
C GLY A 123 1.58 -0.47 5.24
N GLN A 124 2.58 0.39 5.04
CA GLN A 124 3.00 0.88 3.72
C GLN A 124 3.61 -0.25 2.86
N VAL A 125 4.45 -1.10 3.45
CA VAL A 125 5.03 -2.26 2.73
C VAL A 125 3.95 -3.26 2.35
N LEU A 126 3.02 -3.56 3.26
CA LEU A 126 1.89 -4.46 2.98
C LEU A 126 0.98 -3.87 1.90
N TYR A 127 0.68 -2.57 1.97
CA TYR A 127 -0.10 -1.89 0.95
C TYR A 127 0.57 -1.97 -0.43
N TYR A 128 1.88 -1.71 -0.50
CA TYR A 128 2.63 -1.81 -1.75
C TYR A 128 2.63 -3.23 -2.31
N ARG A 129 2.89 -4.23 -1.46
CA ARG A 129 2.89 -5.66 -1.83
C ARG A 129 1.53 -6.12 -2.36
N ASP A 130 0.46 -5.72 -1.70
CA ASP A 130 -0.86 -6.25 -1.99
C ASP A 130 -1.59 -5.45 -3.07
N ASN A 131 -1.26 -4.17 -3.28
CA ASN A 131 -2.00 -3.32 -4.23
C ASN A 131 -1.14 -2.75 -5.36
N ILE A 132 0.09 -2.30 -5.07
CA ILE A 132 0.92 -1.61 -6.05
C ILE A 132 1.68 -2.58 -6.96
N GLU A 133 2.40 -3.56 -6.39
CA GLU A 133 3.18 -4.53 -7.19
C GLU A 133 2.30 -5.31 -8.17
N PRO A 134 1.13 -5.87 -7.76
CA PRO A 134 0.25 -6.58 -8.69
C PRO A 134 -0.28 -5.65 -9.78
N TRP A 135 -0.64 -4.41 -9.42
CA TRP A 135 -1.10 -3.40 -10.38
C TRP A 135 -0.03 -3.07 -11.44
N LEU A 136 1.20 -2.81 -11.01
CA LEU A 136 2.31 -2.48 -11.91
C LEU A 136 2.71 -3.65 -12.81
N THR A 137 2.58 -4.88 -12.32
CA THR A 137 2.89 -6.11 -13.06
C THR A 137 1.71 -6.66 -13.85
N GLY A 138 0.54 -6.02 -13.79
CA GLY A 138 -0.67 -6.47 -14.50
C GLY A 138 -1.21 -7.80 -13.98
N LYS A 139 -0.95 -8.17 -12.72
CA LYS A 139 -1.50 -9.36 -12.09
C LYS A 139 -2.91 -9.07 -11.54
N PRO A 140 -3.87 -9.98 -11.76
CA PRO A 140 -5.18 -9.85 -11.12
C PRO A 140 -5.07 -9.99 -9.60
N VAL A 141 -6.14 -9.60 -8.90
CA VAL A 141 -6.26 -9.77 -7.45
C VAL A 141 -6.08 -11.23 -7.02
N ASP A 142 -5.46 -11.43 -5.85
CA ASP A 142 -5.52 -12.70 -5.13
C ASP A 142 -6.80 -12.71 -4.28
N PRO A 143 -7.80 -13.56 -4.59
CA PRO A 143 -9.07 -13.58 -3.87
C PRO A 143 -8.91 -13.83 -2.36
N ALA A 144 -7.89 -14.60 -1.96
CA ALA A 144 -7.63 -14.92 -0.57
C ALA A 144 -7.18 -13.70 0.26
N ARG A 145 -6.76 -12.63 -0.41
CA ARG A 145 -6.31 -11.38 0.22
C ARG A 145 -7.37 -10.27 0.19
N LEU A 146 -8.52 -10.51 -0.44
CA LEU A 146 -9.55 -9.50 -0.58
C LEU A 146 -10.40 -9.35 0.67
N SER A 147 -10.55 -8.10 1.10
CA SER A 147 -11.47 -7.70 2.16
C SER A 147 -12.76 -7.12 1.59
N ASN A 148 -13.88 -7.32 2.27
CA ASN A 148 -15.14 -6.68 1.88
C ASN A 148 -15.00 -5.15 1.96
N GLY A 149 -15.47 -4.44 0.92
CA GLY A 149 -15.32 -3.00 0.78
C GLY A 149 -13.96 -2.55 0.22
N GLN A 150 -13.02 -3.46 -0.05
CA GLN A 150 -11.71 -3.11 -0.60
C GLN A 150 -11.85 -2.52 -2.01
N PRO A 151 -11.25 -1.35 -2.31
CA PRO A 151 -11.26 -0.78 -3.65
C PRO A 151 -10.53 -1.67 -4.66
N VAL A 152 -11.13 -1.85 -5.83
CA VAL A 152 -10.60 -2.62 -6.97
C VAL A 152 -10.93 -1.89 -8.27
N THR A 153 -10.21 -2.23 -9.33
CA THR A 153 -10.51 -1.78 -10.69
C THR A 153 -10.80 -3.01 -11.53
N VAL A 154 -11.94 -3.00 -12.22
CA VAL A 154 -12.32 -4.04 -13.17
C VAL A 154 -11.89 -3.60 -14.55
N ARG A 155 -11.17 -4.46 -15.26
CA ARG A 155 -10.76 -4.29 -16.66
C ARG A 155 -11.53 -5.29 -17.53
N PRO A 156 -12.77 -4.96 -17.93
CA PRO A 156 -13.54 -5.84 -18.81
C PRO A 156 -12.84 -5.98 -20.18
N HIS A 157 -13.04 -7.11 -20.87
CA HIS A 157 -12.45 -7.33 -22.20
C HIS A 157 -12.92 -6.31 -23.23
N ASP A 158 -14.22 -5.98 -23.17
CA ASP A 158 -14.90 -5.09 -24.12
C ASP A 158 -15.53 -3.93 -23.34
N GLY A 159 -14.72 -3.00 -22.85
CA GLY A 159 -15.25 -1.83 -22.17
C GLY A 159 -14.20 -0.98 -21.45
N PRO A 160 -14.63 0.18 -20.92
CA PRO A 160 -13.77 1.00 -20.08
C PRO A 160 -13.47 0.32 -18.75
N GLU A 161 -12.34 0.68 -18.14
CA GLU A 161 -12.06 0.30 -16.76
C GLU A 161 -13.15 0.84 -15.82
N LEU A 162 -13.49 0.05 -14.81
CA LEU A 162 -14.52 0.40 -13.83
C LEU A 162 -13.93 0.37 -12.43
N ASP A 163 -14.01 1.51 -11.75
CA ASP A 163 -13.71 1.57 -10.32
C ASP A 163 -14.86 0.97 -9.51
N ALA A 164 -14.51 0.06 -8.61
CA ALA A 164 -15.44 -0.68 -7.79
C ALA A 164 -14.86 -0.99 -6.41
N CYS A 165 -15.67 -1.60 -5.55
CA CYS A 165 -15.22 -2.19 -4.31
C CYS A 165 -15.66 -3.65 -4.23
N VAL A 166 -14.84 -4.51 -3.65
CA VAL A 166 -15.21 -5.90 -3.36
C VAL A 166 -16.46 -5.92 -2.50
N SER A 167 -17.41 -6.78 -2.83
CA SER A 167 -18.60 -7.03 -2.02
C SER A 167 -18.76 -8.53 -1.79
N ARG A 168 -19.29 -8.92 -0.63
CA ARG A 168 -19.69 -10.31 -0.37
C ARG A 168 -21.20 -10.52 -0.38
N ILE A 169 -21.98 -9.47 -0.64
CA ILE A 169 -23.43 -9.51 -0.56
C ILE A 169 -24.01 -8.88 -1.82
N ALA A 170 -24.71 -9.69 -2.62
CA ALA A 170 -25.45 -9.23 -3.77
C ALA A 170 -26.95 -9.25 -3.49
N THR A 171 -27.68 -8.26 -4.00
CA THR A 171 -29.14 -8.30 -4.08
C THR A 171 -29.58 -9.45 -4.97
N GLY A 172 -30.30 -10.42 -4.41
CA GLY A 172 -30.91 -11.54 -5.15
C GLY A 172 -30.01 -12.76 -5.37
N ILE A 173 -28.70 -12.67 -5.13
CA ILE A 173 -27.74 -13.78 -5.30
C ILE A 173 -27.27 -14.34 -3.94
N GLY A 174 -27.54 -13.62 -2.84
CA GLY A 174 -27.12 -14.03 -1.51
C GLY A 174 -25.67 -13.67 -1.23
N TRP A 175 -25.07 -14.40 -0.29
CA TRP A 175 -23.68 -14.22 0.10
C TRP A 175 -22.75 -14.97 -0.87
N HIS A 176 -21.62 -14.36 -1.22
CA HIS A 176 -20.66 -14.92 -2.17
C HIS A 176 -19.24 -14.69 -1.69
N GLU A 177 -18.43 -15.75 -1.63
CA GLU A 177 -17.03 -15.61 -1.22
C GLU A 177 -16.14 -15.23 -2.40
N PRO A 178 -15.15 -14.33 -2.18
CA PRO A 178 -14.20 -13.99 -3.23
C PRO A 178 -13.49 -15.22 -3.77
N GLY A 179 -13.60 -15.43 -5.07
CA GLY A 179 -12.96 -16.51 -5.81
C GLY A 179 -13.83 -17.75 -5.98
N GLU A 180 -15.01 -17.80 -5.36
CA GLU A 180 -15.98 -18.86 -5.58
C GLU A 180 -16.38 -18.92 -7.07
N GLY A 181 -16.20 -20.09 -7.69
CA GLY A 181 -16.45 -20.25 -9.13
C GLY A 181 -15.51 -19.46 -10.06
N GLY A 182 -14.38 -18.95 -9.54
CA GLY A 182 -13.47 -18.10 -10.32
C GLY A 182 -13.96 -16.67 -10.49
N LEU A 183 -14.90 -16.23 -9.64
CA LEU A 183 -15.56 -14.93 -9.73
C LEU A 183 -15.30 -14.07 -8.49
N ILE A 184 -15.41 -12.77 -8.66
CA ILE A 184 -15.38 -11.77 -7.60
C ILE A 184 -16.63 -10.91 -7.74
N LEU A 185 -17.41 -10.85 -6.67
CA LEU A 185 -18.51 -9.91 -6.58
C LEU A 185 -17.95 -8.52 -6.26
N VAL A 186 -18.26 -7.56 -7.12
CA VAL A 186 -17.86 -6.16 -6.93
C VAL A 186 -19.08 -5.25 -6.97
N ARG A 187 -18.99 -4.12 -6.28
CA ARG A 187 -19.97 -3.04 -6.31
C ARG A 187 -19.32 -1.84 -7.00
N PRO A 188 -19.76 -1.47 -8.21
CA PRO A 188 -19.29 -0.27 -8.88
C PRO A 188 -19.55 1.00 -8.05
N THR A 189 -18.73 2.04 -8.23
CA THR A 189 -18.92 3.31 -7.51
C THR A 189 -19.97 4.23 -8.11
N ASN A 190 -20.49 3.90 -9.29
CA ASN A 190 -21.40 4.72 -10.11
C ASN A 190 -22.88 4.32 -9.95
N ASP A 191 -23.29 3.91 -8.74
CA ASP A 191 -24.66 3.47 -8.38
C ASP A 191 -25.20 2.26 -9.19
N GLN A 192 -24.36 1.59 -9.97
CA GLN A 192 -24.72 0.33 -10.62
C GLN A 192 -24.89 -0.81 -9.60
N ALA A 193 -25.74 -1.77 -9.95
CA ALA A 193 -25.94 -2.95 -9.14
C ALA A 193 -24.63 -3.76 -9.00
N PRO A 194 -24.39 -4.43 -7.86
CA PRO A 194 -23.27 -5.34 -7.72
C PRO A 194 -23.30 -6.44 -8.79
N ALA A 195 -22.13 -6.79 -9.33
CA ALA A 195 -21.99 -7.78 -10.39
C ALA A 195 -20.77 -8.68 -10.16
N LEU A 196 -20.86 -9.91 -10.68
CA LEU A 196 -19.79 -10.90 -10.63
C LEU A 196 -18.88 -10.71 -11.84
N TYR A 197 -17.58 -10.61 -11.58
CA TYR A 197 -16.56 -10.54 -12.62
C TYR A 197 -15.57 -11.70 -12.47
N PRO A 198 -15.07 -12.26 -13.58
CA PRO A 198 -13.96 -13.20 -13.53
C PRO A 198 -12.74 -12.61 -12.83
N ILE A 199 -12.06 -13.40 -11.98
CA ILE A 199 -10.89 -12.94 -11.21
C ILE A 199 -9.86 -12.27 -12.11
N GLN A 200 -9.61 -12.81 -13.31
CA GLN A 200 -8.64 -12.27 -14.26
C GLN A 200 -8.95 -10.86 -14.77
N GLN A 201 -10.16 -10.34 -14.53
CA GLN A 201 -10.58 -8.98 -14.87
C GLN A 201 -10.52 -8.03 -13.68
N VAL A 202 -10.25 -8.50 -12.47
CA VAL A 202 -10.26 -7.67 -11.26
C VAL A 202 -8.84 -7.43 -10.79
N PHE A 203 -8.49 -6.16 -10.60
CA PHE A 203 -7.15 -5.70 -10.22
C PHE A 203 -7.25 -4.87 -8.94
N HIS A 204 -6.19 -4.89 -8.13
CA HIS A 204 -6.11 -4.02 -6.96
C HIS A 204 -6.10 -2.55 -7.42
N ARG A 205 -6.89 -1.70 -6.74
CA ARG A 205 -6.87 -0.27 -7.01
C ARG A 205 -5.80 0.38 -6.10
N PRO A 206 -4.68 0.87 -6.67
CA PRO A 206 -3.56 1.48 -5.94
C PRO A 206 -3.90 2.84 -5.34
#